data_AF-A0A1D3TYF0-F1
#
_entry.id   AF-A0A1D3TYF0-F1
#
_cell.length_a   1.000
_cell.length_b   1.000
_cell.length_c   1.000
_cell.angle_alpha   90.00
_cell.angle_beta   90.00
_cell.angle_gamma   90.00
#
_symmetry.space_group_name_H-M   'P 1'
#
loop_
_entity.id
_entity.type
_entity.pdbx_description
1 polymer ?
#
loop_
_entity_poly.entity_id
_entity_poly.type
_entity_poly.pdbx_seq_one_letter_code
_entity_poly.pdbx_strand_id
1 'polypeptide(L)' 'MAYELNKSLKLPVCLADLELQRGDSLEDVLKATMENQELAHTPYPISKEQLYQAILDLEDYEGER' A
#
# COMPACT_ATOMS: atom_id res chain seq x y z
N MET A 1 6.52 -10.84 9.71
CA MET A 1 6.36 -10.25 11.07
C MET A 1 5.36 -9.09 11.11
N ALA A 2 5.47 -8.05 10.27
CA ALA A 2 4.54 -6.90 10.29
C ALA A 2 3.10 -7.26 9.85
N TYR A 3 2.96 -8.03 8.78
CA TYR A 3 1.65 -8.50 8.29
C TYR A 3 0.89 -9.32 9.35
N GLU A 4 1.52 -10.35 9.92
CA GLU A 4 0.93 -11.18 10.98
C GLU A 4 0.54 -10.36 12.21
N LEU A 5 1.37 -9.40 12.62
CA LEU A 5 1.05 -8.51 13.73
C LEU A 5 -0.19 -7.66 13.42
N ASN A 6 -0.22 -6.98 12.27
CA ASN A 6 -1.34 -6.15 11.86
C ASN A 6 -2.63 -6.96 11.79
N LYS A 7 -2.57 -8.15 11.18
CA LYS A 7 -3.68 -9.09 11.11
C LYS A 7 -4.16 -9.54 12.50
N SER A 8 -3.25 -9.86 13.41
CA SER A 8 -3.59 -10.26 14.80
C SER A 8 -4.27 -9.14 15.58
N LEU A 9 -3.94 -7.89 15.28
CA LEU A 9 -4.52 -6.69 15.86
C LEU A 9 -5.81 -6.24 15.16
N LYS A 10 -6.27 -6.99 14.13
CA LYS A 10 -7.42 -6.64 13.28
C LYS A 10 -7.27 -5.29 12.56
N LEU A 11 -6.04 -4.91 12.26
CA LEU A 11 -5.75 -3.77 11.39
C LEU A 11 -5.91 -4.20 9.93
N PRO A 12 -6.28 -3.26 9.04
CA PRO A 12 -6.39 -3.53 7.62
C PRO A 12 -5.04 -3.97 7.03
N VAL A 13 -5.03 -5.08 6.31
CA VAL A 13 -3.84 -5.64 5.65
C VAL A 13 -4.00 -5.80 4.13
N CYS A 14 -5.22 -5.63 3.61
CA CYS A 14 -5.52 -5.62 2.18
C CYS A 14 -6.49 -4.48 1.82
N LEU A 15 -6.71 -4.23 0.52
CA LEU A 15 -7.62 -3.20 0.03
C LEU A 15 -9.07 -3.45 0.47
N ALA A 16 -9.50 -4.71 0.53
CA ALA A 16 -10.86 -5.07 0.93
C ALA A 16 -11.18 -4.67 2.37
N ASP A 17 -10.19 -4.68 3.28
CA ASP A 17 -10.36 -4.21 4.66
C ASP A 17 -10.63 -2.70 4.75
N LEU A 18 -10.28 -1.94 3.70
CA LEU A 18 -10.51 -0.51 3.55
C LEU A 18 -11.76 -0.20 2.69
N GLU A 19 -12.58 -1.22 2.41
CA GLU A 19 -13.75 -1.12 1.52
C GLU A 19 -13.39 -0.74 0.07
N LEU A 20 -12.18 -1.08 -0.36
CA LEU A 20 -11.68 -0.87 -1.72
C LEU A 20 -11.53 -2.20 -2.47
N GLN A 21 -11.60 -2.13 -3.79
CA GLN A 21 -11.40 -3.25 -4.70
C GLN A 21 -10.18 -3.00 -5.58
N ARG A 22 -9.52 -4.07 -6.06
CA ARG A 22 -8.39 -3.97 -7.00
C ARG A 22 -8.72 -3.20 -8.28
N GLY A 23 -10.00 -3.20 -8.70
CA GLY A 23 -10.48 -2.47 -9.87
C GLY A 23 -10.78 -0.99 -9.62
N ASP A 24 -10.76 -0.53 -8.37
CA ASP A 24 -11.03 0.87 -8.05
C ASP A 24 -9.85 1.76 -8.47
N SER A 25 -10.16 2.96 -8.92
CA SER A 25 -9.13 3.94 -9.27
C SER A 25 -8.48 4.49 -8.00
N LEU A 26 -7.19 4.20 -7.82
CA LEU A 26 -6.38 4.78 -6.75
C LEU A 26 -5.66 6.07 -7.19
N GLU A 27 -6.00 6.64 -8.35
CA GLU A 27 -5.25 7.74 -8.94
C GLU A 27 -5.11 8.97 -8.03
N ASP A 28 -6.19 9.36 -7.35
CA ASP A 28 -6.19 10.50 -6.43
C ASP A 28 -5.35 10.22 -5.18
N VAL A 29 -5.40 8.99 -4.66
CA VAL A 29 -4.61 8.54 -3.51
C VAL A 29 -3.13 8.53 -3.87
N LEU A 30 -2.78 7.96 -5.02
CA LEU A 30 -1.42 7.92 -5.52
C LEU A 30 -0.87 9.33 -5.74
N LYS A 31 -1.66 10.24 -6.32
CA LYS A 31 -1.27 11.63 -6.52
C LYS A 31 -1.02 12.34 -5.20
N ALA A 32 -1.97 12.26 -4.26
CA ALA A 32 -1.81 12.87 -2.93
C ALA A 32 -0.59 12.32 -2.19
N THR A 33 -0.29 11.03 -2.37
CA THR A 33 0.90 10.39 -1.79
C THR A 33 2.19 10.92 -2.42
N MET A 34 2.23 11.10 -3.74
CA MET A 34 3.38 11.68 -4.45
C MET A 34 3.62 13.16 -4.13
N GLU A 35 2.56 13.90 -3.81
CA GLU A 35 2.65 15.29 -3.36
C GLU A 35 3.06 15.42 -1.88
N ASN A 36 3.04 14.32 -1.13
CA ASN A 36 3.42 14.29 0.27
C ASN A 36 4.94 14.45 0.45
N GLN A 37 5.35 15.42 1.27
CA GLN A 37 6.77 15.73 1.50
C GLN A 37 7.54 14.61 2.22
N GLU A 38 6.86 13.67 2.88
CA GLU A 38 7.51 12.53 3.54
C GLU A 38 8.28 11.65 2.54
N LEU A 39 7.77 11.50 1.31
CA LEU A 39 8.49 10.77 0.26
C LEU A 39 9.77 11.49 -0.21
N ALA A 40 9.91 12.80 0.01
CA ALA A 40 11.15 13.52 -0.29
C ALA A 40 12.29 13.16 0.68
N HIS A 41 11.95 12.57 1.84
CA HIS A 41 12.92 12.13 2.84
C HIS A 41 13.39 10.68 2.63
N THR A 42 12.81 9.94 1.67
CA THR A 42 13.28 8.59 1.35
C THR A 42 14.60 8.64 0.57
N PRO A 43 15.56 7.74 0.86
CA PRO A 43 16.90 7.80 0.28
C PRO A 43 16.99 7.44 -1.21
N TYR A 44 15.88 7.01 -1.82
CA TYR A 44 15.77 6.66 -3.23
C TYR A 44 14.51 7.31 -3.83
N PRO A 45 14.54 7.68 -5.11
CA PRO A 45 13.36 8.18 -5.80
C PRO A 45 12.32 7.07 -5.93
N ILE A 46 11.06 7.41 -5.65
CA ILE A 46 9.91 6.51 -5.77
C ILE A 46 9.01 7.06 -6.86
N SER A 47 8.63 6.23 -7.84
CA SER A 47 7.64 6.60 -8.86
C SER A 47 6.23 6.19 -8.47
N LYS A 48 5.22 6.81 -9.11
CA LYS A 48 3.80 6.46 -8.93
C LYS A 48 3.54 4.99 -9.23
N GLU A 49 4.19 4.46 -10.27
CA GLU A 49 4.06 3.07 -10.72
C GLU A 49 4.64 2.09 -9.69
N GLN A 50 5.78 2.44 -9.08
CA GLN A 50 6.37 1.62 -8.01
C GLN A 50 5.47 1.58 -6.78
N LEU A 51 4.86 2.71 -6.42
CA LEU A 51 3.95 2.79 -5.28
C LEU A 51 2.67 1.98 -5.55
N TYR A 52 2.12 2.08 -6.76
CA TYR A 52 0.99 1.26 -7.17
C TYR A 52 1.33 -0.23 -7.17
N GLN A 53 2.48 -0.61 -7.73
CA GLN A 53 2.93 -1.99 -7.73
C GLN A 53 3.12 -2.52 -6.31
N ALA A 54 3.67 -1.74 -5.39
CA ALA A 54 3.83 -2.14 -3.99
C ALA A 54 2.49 -2.43 -3.29
N ILE A 55 1.43 -1.67 -3.63
CA ILE A 55 0.06 -1.95 -3.14
C ILE A 55 -0.43 -3.29 -3.68
N LEU A 56 -0.22 -3.57 -4.98
CA LEU A 56 -0.62 -4.84 -5.59
C LEU A 56 0.15 -6.03 -5.02
N ASP A 57 1.46 -5.87 -4.82
CA ASP A 57 2.31 -6.89 -4.22
C ASP A 57 1.87 -7.18 -2.78
N LEU A 58 1.43 -6.17 -2.02
CA LEU A 58 0.86 -6.34 -0.69
C LEU A 58 -0.50 -7.05 -0.72
N GLU A 59 -1.33 -6.77 -1.73
CA GLU A 59 -2.61 -7.48 -1.93
C GLU A 59 -2.39 -8.97 -2.23
N ASP A 60 -1.35 -9.31 -2.98
CA ASP A 60 -0.96 -10.68 -3.30
C ASP A 60 -0.11 -11.33 -2.18
N TYR A 61 0.26 -10.57 -1.14
CA TYR A 61 1.06 -11.07 -0.03
C TYR A 61 0.22 -11.87 0.96
N GLU A 62 0.34 -13.20 0.90
CA GLU A 62 -0.38 -14.11 1.79
C GLU A 62 0.28 -14.32 3.17
N GLY A 63 1.30 -13.54 3.53
CA GLY A 63 2.14 -13.84 4.70
C GLY A 63 3.15 -14.96 4.41
N GLU A 64 4.12 -15.15 5.32
CA GLU A 64 4.95 -16.36 5.31
C GLU A 64 4.06 -17.56 5.67
N ARG A 65 3.51 -18.25 4.67
CA ARG A 65 2.83 -19.55 4.84
C ARG A 65 3.81 -20.67 5.16
#